data_AF-A0A166A6L8-F1
#
_entry.id   AF-A0A166A6L8-F1
#
_cell.length_a   1.000
_cell.length_b   1.000
_cell.length_c   1.000
_cell.angle_alpha   90.00
_cell.angle_beta   90.00
_cell.angle_gamma   90.00
#
_symmetry.space_group_name_H-M   'P 1'
#
loop_
_entity.id
_entity.type
_entity.pdbx_description
1 polymer ?
#
loop_
_entity_poly.entity_id
_entity_poly.type
_entity_poly.pdbx_seq_one_letter_code
_entity_poly.pdbx_strand_id
1 'polypeptide(L)'
;MGSHKPGPQYQQRDGNRENFTVIVTVCTKGTSTPPTIIFKGKGYQTEWKHDNPANASISCSVKGWTNGAIGIEWIKDFDRHTAAKAKDGCCLLLVDGNNSHYTCGFLEYT
;
A
#
# COMPACT_ATOMS: atom_id res chain seq x y z
N MET A 1 33.67 -22.39 45.24
CA MET A 1 33.67 -21.88 43.84
C MET A 1 32.26 -22.05 43.29
N GLY A 2 31.55 -20.96 43.03
CA GLY A 2 30.16 -21.00 42.55
C GLY A 2 30.12 -20.93 41.02
N SER A 3 29.54 -21.94 40.37
CA SER A 3 29.33 -21.96 38.92
C SER A 3 28.16 -21.04 38.54
N HIS A 4 28.42 -19.95 37.83
CA HIS A 4 27.38 -19.16 37.17
C HIS A 4 26.86 -19.93 35.95
N LYS A 5 25.56 -20.23 35.95
CA LYS A 5 24.88 -20.76 34.77
C LYS A 5 24.52 -19.58 33.86
N PRO A 6 24.93 -19.57 32.58
CA PRO A 6 24.48 -18.53 31.65
C PRO A 6 22.95 -18.62 31.50
N GLY A 7 22.28 -17.48 31.62
CA GLY A 7 20.84 -17.37 31.37
C GLY A 7 20.48 -17.70 29.91
N PRO A 8 19.19 -17.88 29.58
CA PRO A 8 18.77 -18.23 28.23
C PRO A 8 19.28 -17.19 27.23
N GLN A 9 20.10 -17.64 26.28
CA GLN A 9 20.56 -16.82 25.16
C GLN A 9 19.36 -16.58 24.24
N TYR A 10 18.83 -15.36 24.24
CA TYR A 10 17.83 -14.96 23.26
C TYR A 10 18.43 -15.05 21.86
N GLN A 11 17.80 -15.85 21.00
CA GLN A 11 18.20 -15.98 19.61
C GLN A 11 17.99 -14.62 18.92
N GLN A 12 19.06 -13.86 18.72
CA GLN A 12 19.04 -12.68 17.84
C GLN A 12 18.74 -13.18 16.43
N ARG A 13 17.48 -13.03 16.00
CA ARG A 13 17.12 -13.21 14.59
C ARG A 13 17.83 -12.12 13.80
N ASP A 14 18.40 -12.52 12.67
CA ASP A 14 19.00 -11.58 11.74
C ASP A 14 17.94 -10.53 11.36
N GLY A 15 18.27 -9.26 11.57
CA GLY A 15 17.32 -8.15 11.58
C GLY A 15 16.85 -7.72 10.19
N ASN A 16 16.95 -8.59 9.19
CA ASN A 16 16.62 -8.28 7.81
C ASN A 16 15.09 -8.21 7.63
N ARG A 17 14.52 -7.08 8.03
CA ARG A 17 13.11 -6.74 7.83
C ARG A 17 12.98 -6.01 6.49
N GLU A 18 12.48 -6.71 5.49
CA GLU A 18 11.99 -6.04 4.29
C GLU A 18 10.65 -5.36 4.60
N ASN A 19 10.57 -4.07 4.30
CA ASN A 19 9.34 -3.31 4.40
C ASN A 19 8.65 -3.28 3.03
N PHE A 20 7.32 -3.29 3.05
CA PHE A 20 6.48 -2.98 1.90
C PHE A 20 5.59 -1.79 2.24
N THR A 21 5.16 -1.06 1.22
CA THR A 21 4.26 0.09 1.40
C THR A 21 2.83 -0.34 1.17
N VAL A 22 1.90 0.16 1.99
CA VAL A 22 0.46 -0.04 1.81
C VAL A 22 -0.22 1.32 1.76
N ILE A 23 -1.06 1.54 0.75
CA ILE A 23 -1.95 2.69 0.65
C ILE A 23 -3.36 2.22 0.95
N VAL A 24 -4.01 2.87 1.92
CA VAL A 24 -5.38 2.56 2.33
C VAL A 24 -6.23 3.83 2.27
N THR A 25 -7.40 3.72 1.66
CA THR A 25 -8.38 4.81 1.64
C THR A 25 -9.55 4.43 2.54
N VAL A 26 -9.91 5.33 3.47
CA VAL A 26 -11.06 5.19 4.36
C VAL A 26 -12.06 6.32 4.13
N CYS A 27 -13.31 6.12 4.53
CA CYS A 27 -14.34 7.16 4.44
C CYS A 27 -15.10 7.35 5.76
N THR A 28 -15.85 8.44 5.86
CA THR A 28 -16.64 8.82 7.05
C THR A 28 -17.73 7.81 7.43
N LYS A 29 -18.11 6.91 6.51
CA LYS A 29 -19.05 5.82 6.77
C LYS A 29 -18.38 4.57 7.39
N GLY A 30 -17.11 4.66 7.76
CA GLY A 30 -16.37 3.58 8.42
C GLY A 30 -15.99 2.42 7.49
N THR A 31 -15.99 2.64 6.17
CA THR A 31 -15.56 1.63 5.18
C THR A 31 -14.22 2.04 4.55
N SER A 32 -13.46 1.06 4.06
CA SER A 32 -12.26 1.28 3.27
C SER A 32 -12.41 0.78 1.84
N THR A 33 -11.55 1.25 0.94
CA THR A 33 -11.29 0.56 -0.34
C THR A 33 -10.37 -0.64 -0.09
N PRO A 34 -10.28 -1.60 -1.03
CA PRO A 34 -9.15 -2.53 -1.04
C PRO A 34 -7.81 -1.77 -1.02
N PRO A 35 -6.80 -2.30 -0.32
CA PRO A 35 -5.51 -1.61 -0.20
C PRO A 35 -4.71 -1.73 -1.50
N THR A 36 -3.81 -0.77 -1.73
CA THR A 36 -2.73 -0.94 -2.72
C THR A 36 -1.45 -1.34 -1.99
N ILE A 37 -0.85 -2.45 -2.38
CA ILE A 37 0.39 -2.98 -1.82
C ILE A 37 1.52 -2.75 -2.82
N ILE A 38 2.62 -2.16 -2.36
CA ILE A 38 3.80 -1.86 -3.18
C ILE A 38 5.00 -2.61 -2.60
N PHE A 39 5.45 -3.61 -3.35
CA PHE A 39 6.66 -4.35 -3.02
C PHE A 39 7.90 -3.64 -3.54
N LYS A 40 9.01 -3.75 -2.79
CA LYS A 40 10.32 -3.37 -3.29
C LYS A 40 10.79 -4.39 -4.31
N GLY A 41 11.04 -3.97 -5.54
CA GLY A 41 11.51 -4.85 -6.59
C GLY A 41 11.22 -4.32 -8.00
N LYS A 42 11.60 -5.12 -9.00
CA LYS A 42 11.31 -4.85 -10.41
C LYS A 42 10.10 -5.63 -10.93
N GLY A 43 9.51 -6.48 -10.09
CA GLY A 43 8.36 -7.31 -10.40
C GLY A 43 7.79 -7.92 -9.13
N TYR A 44 6.66 -8.58 -9.27
CA TYR A 44 5.98 -9.36 -8.23
C TYR A 44 5.47 -10.67 -8.85
N GLN A 45 5.19 -11.70 -8.03
CA GLN A 45 4.66 -12.96 -8.56
C GLN A 45 3.18 -12.77 -8.93
N THR A 46 2.81 -13.20 -10.14
CA THR A 46 1.43 -13.06 -10.64
C THR A 46 0.43 -13.89 -9.84
N GLU A 47 0.86 -15.00 -9.24
CA GLU A 47 0.06 -15.84 -8.35
C GLU A 47 -0.50 -15.06 -7.15
N TRP A 48 0.20 -14.01 -6.71
CA TRP A 48 -0.30 -13.16 -5.61
C TRP A 48 -1.60 -12.43 -5.96
N LYS A 49 -1.95 -12.29 -7.24
CA LYS A 49 -3.26 -11.76 -7.66
C LYS A 49 -4.37 -12.80 -7.52
N HIS A 50 -4.05 -14.09 -7.64
CA HIS A 50 -5.00 -15.18 -7.48
C HIS A 50 -5.24 -15.48 -5.99
N ASP A 51 -4.17 -15.53 -5.19
CA ASP A 51 -4.25 -15.74 -3.74
C ASP A 51 -4.33 -14.41 -2.97
N ASN A 52 -5.38 -13.63 -3.26
CA ASN A 52 -5.52 -12.26 -2.79
C ASN A 52 -6.77 -12.06 -1.88
N PRO A 53 -6.71 -12.47 -0.60
CA PRO A 53 -7.85 -12.37 0.31
C PRO A 53 -8.26 -10.92 0.61
N ALA A 54 -7.34 -9.97 0.45
CA ALA A 54 -7.60 -8.54 0.66
C ALA A 54 -8.16 -7.84 -0.58
N ASN A 55 -8.28 -8.55 -1.71
CA ASN A 55 -8.55 -7.97 -3.03
C ASN A 55 -7.64 -6.76 -3.34
N ALA A 56 -6.40 -6.81 -2.86
CA ALA A 56 -5.45 -5.72 -2.94
C ALA A 56 -4.98 -5.47 -4.38
N SER A 57 -4.79 -4.21 -4.73
CA SER A 57 -4.05 -3.83 -5.93
C SER A 57 -2.56 -4.05 -5.69
N ILE A 58 -1.93 -4.94 -6.46
CA ILE A 58 -0.51 -5.32 -6.28
C ILE A 58 0.36 -4.56 -7.27
N SER A 59 1.33 -3.82 -6.73
CA SER A 59 2.30 -3.03 -7.46
C SER A 59 3.72 -3.30 -6.95
N CYS A 60 4.72 -2.86 -7.72
CA CYS A 60 6.11 -2.87 -7.28
C CYS A 60 6.85 -1.61 -7.75
N SER A 61 7.85 -1.22 -6.98
CA SER A 61 8.82 -0.21 -7.41
C SER A 61 10.21 -0.56 -6.89
N VAL A 62 11.26 -0.10 -7.60
CA VAL A 62 12.65 -0.40 -7.21
C VAL A 62 12.95 0.02 -5.77
N LYS A 63 12.31 1.10 -5.29
CA LYS A 63 12.48 1.61 -3.94
C LYS A 63 11.46 1.06 -2.93
N GLY A 64 10.39 0.40 -3.39
CA GLY A 64 9.28 -0.07 -2.55
C GLY A 64 8.30 1.03 -2.10
N TRP A 65 8.41 2.23 -2.67
CA TRP A 65 7.55 3.38 -2.38
C TRP A 65 6.62 3.67 -3.55
N THR A 66 5.59 4.48 -3.29
CA THR A 66 4.74 5.07 -4.32
C THR A 66 5.52 6.02 -5.23
N ASN A 67 5.02 6.24 -6.44
CA ASN A 67 5.53 7.19 -7.43
C ASN A 67 4.36 7.68 -8.30
N GLY A 68 4.61 8.61 -9.22
CA GLY A 68 3.55 9.17 -10.07
C GLY A 68 2.75 8.13 -10.88
N ALA A 69 3.44 7.13 -11.46
CA ALA A 69 2.76 6.08 -12.23
C ALA A 69 1.86 5.21 -11.33
N ILE A 70 2.35 4.83 -10.15
CA ILE A 70 1.56 4.08 -9.16
C ILE A 70 0.41 4.95 -8.62
N GLY A 71 0.62 6.25 -8.42
CA GLY A 71 -0.41 7.19 -8.00
C GLY A 71 -1.56 7.29 -9.00
N ILE A 72 -1.26 7.29 -10.30
CA ILE A 72 -2.27 7.29 -11.38
C ILE A 72 -3.08 5.99 -11.37
N GLU A 73 -2.42 4.83 -11.23
CA GLU A 73 -3.14 3.56 -11.15
C GLU A 73 -3.98 3.46 -9.86
N TRP A 74 -3.48 4.00 -8.76
CA TRP A 74 -4.22 4.06 -7.49
C TRP A 74 -5.46 4.95 -7.57
N ILE A 75 -5.39 6.14 -8.21
CA ILE A 75 -6.58 7.02 -8.30
C ILE A 75 -7.69 6.41 -9.19
N LYS A 76 -7.31 5.70 -10.26
CA LYS A 76 -8.24 4.89 -11.06
C LYS A 76 -8.92 3.82 -10.21
N ASP A 77 -8.15 3.13 -9.38
CA ASP A 77 -8.66 2.08 -8.50
C ASP A 77 -9.58 2.65 -7.42
N PHE A 78 -9.19 3.77 -6.82
CA PHE A 78 -9.99 4.54 -5.88
C PHE A 78 -11.34 4.92 -6.48
N ASP A 79 -11.36 5.50 -7.68
CA ASP A 79 -12.58 5.91 -8.35
C ASP A 79 -13.50 4.71 -8.63
N ARG A 80 -12.98 3.63 -9.21
CA ARG A 80 -13.75 2.37 -9.41
C ARG A 80 -14.39 1.85 -8.12
N HIS A 81 -13.67 1.91 -7.00
CA HIS A 81 -14.16 1.42 -5.71
C HIS A 81 -15.07 2.39 -4.95
N THR A 82 -15.14 3.65 -5.37
CA THR A 82 -15.92 4.69 -4.69
C THR A 82 -17.07 5.25 -5.53
N ALA A 83 -17.08 5.05 -6.85
CA ALA A 83 -18.12 5.54 -7.76
C ALA A 83 -19.54 5.19 -7.31
N ALA A 84 -19.80 3.91 -7.00
CA ALA A 84 -21.11 3.47 -6.51
C ALA A 84 -21.48 4.08 -5.15
N LYS A 85 -20.49 4.43 -4.31
CA LYS A 85 -20.71 5.07 -3.00
C LYS A 85 -21.01 6.57 -3.15
N ALA A 86 -20.52 7.19 -4.21
CA ALA A 86 -20.72 8.60 -4.51
C ALA A 86 -22.14 8.91 -5.03
N LYS A 87 -22.89 7.90 -5.54
CA LYS A 87 -24.28 8.03 -6.03
C LYS A 87 -24.48 9.25 -6.96
N ASP A 88 -23.62 9.38 -7.97
CA ASP A 88 -23.57 10.50 -8.93
C ASP A 88 -23.22 11.87 -8.31
N GLY A 89 -22.83 11.90 -7.03
CA GLY A 89 -22.32 13.07 -6.34
C GLY A 89 -20.80 13.21 -6.40
N CYS A 90 -20.30 14.33 -5.88
CA CYS A 90 -18.87 14.60 -5.78
C CYS A 90 -18.21 13.76 -4.67
N CYS A 91 -17.03 13.19 -4.96
CA CYS A 91 -16.17 12.55 -3.95
C CYS A 91 -15.03 13.50 -3.56
N LEU A 92 -14.88 13.80 -2.26
CA LEU A 92 -13.74 14.55 -1.76
C LEU A 92 -12.63 13.58 -1.34
N LEU A 93 -11.52 13.59 -2.07
CA LEU A 93 -10.30 12.87 -1.73
C LEU A 93 -9.33 13.78 -0.98
N LEU A 94 -8.94 13.39 0.23
CA LEU A 94 -7.93 14.10 1.03
C LEU A 94 -6.62 13.29 1.02
N VAL A 95 -5.53 13.93 0.59
CA VAL A 95 -4.19 13.34 0.47
C VAL A 95 -3.16 14.29 1.09
N ASP A 96 -2.03 13.73 1.51
CA ASP A 96 -0.89 14.51 1.98
C ASP A 96 -0.10 15.12 0.80
N GLY A 97 0.88 15.97 1.11
CA GLY A 97 1.75 16.63 0.14
C GLY A 97 2.87 15.73 -0.41
N ASN A 98 2.62 14.43 -0.62
CA ASN A 98 3.58 13.53 -1.25
C ASN A 98 3.59 13.69 -2.78
N ASN A 99 4.76 13.68 -3.41
CA ASN A 99 4.95 13.89 -4.85
C ASN A 99 4.10 12.96 -5.73
N SER A 100 3.73 11.77 -5.25
CA SER A 100 2.81 10.87 -5.96
C SER A 100 1.40 11.44 -6.13
N HIS A 101 0.98 12.38 -5.28
CA HIS A 101 -0.39 12.90 -5.21
C HIS A 101 -0.59 14.23 -5.95
N TYR A 102 0.46 14.79 -6.55
CA TYR A 102 0.36 16.07 -7.28
C TYR A 102 1.15 16.08 -8.59
N THR A 103 1.43 14.91 -9.17
CA THR A 103 1.89 14.85 -10.57
C THR A 103 0.78 15.31 -11.53
N CYS A 104 1.13 15.89 -12.68
CA CYS A 104 0.12 16.35 -13.65
C CYS A 104 -0.89 15.27 -14.01
N GLY A 105 -0.43 14.05 -14.36
CA GLY A 105 -1.33 12.95 -14.70
C GLY A 105 -2.24 12.47 -13.56
N PHE A 106 -1.86 12.74 -12.31
CA PHE A 106 -2.74 12.48 -11.16
C PHE A 106 -3.81 13.57 -11.03
N LEU A 107 -3.43 14.84 -11.17
CA LEU A 107 -4.34 15.99 -11.05
C LEU A 107 -5.30 16.12 -12.24
N GLU A 108 -4.90 15.64 -13.41
CA GLU A 108 -5.69 15.65 -14.65
C GLU A 108 -6.60 14.42 -14.78
N TYR A 109 -6.57 13.48 -13.84
CA TYR A 109 -7.48 12.34 -13.84
C TYR A 109 -8.92 12.80 -13.53
N THR A 110 -9.84 12.53 -14.45
CA THR A 110 -11.27 12.92 -14.38
C THR A 110 -12.17 11.73 -14.62
#